data_AF-A0A7X0SFE9-F1
#
_entry.id   AF-A0A7X0SFE9-F1
#
_cell.length_a   1.000
_cell.length_b   1.000
_cell.length_c   1.000
_cell.angle_alpha   90.00
_cell.angle_beta   90.00
_cell.angle_gamma   90.00
#
_symmetry.space_group_name_H-M   'P 1'
#
loop_
_entity.id
_entity.type
_entity.pdbx_description
1 polymer ?
#
loop_
_entity_poly.entity_id
_entity_poly.type
_entity_poly.pdbx_seq_one_letter_code
_entity_poly.pdbx_strand_id
1 'polypeptide(L)'
;MKKITTFLLTLLLIGTAIFASNGQKAMAFAGCPITEVQSHVEGIGWMPWDNAFAGTTGKGLRLEAIKIRFLPPYYNNENLHVQYRVHVQNIGWMPWVRDGEVSGTTGQSLSIEAVQMKIVDDNGNMLKNYSIGTEVAHVENLGWIIGGGDGCTIGTTGQGLRLEAFNVFSNYIK
;
A
#
# COMPACT_ATOMS: atom_id res chain seq x y z
N MET A 1 23.31 -28.25 8.33
CA MET A 1 21.84 -28.39 8.24
C MET A 1 21.24 -27.02 8.49
N LYS A 2 20.81 -26.30 7.44
CA LYS A 2 20.20 -24.97 7.58
C LYS A 2 18.85 -25.14 8.26
N LYS A 3 18.66 -24.51 9.41
CA LYS A 3 17.37 -24.48 10.11
C LYS A 3 16.37 -23.78 9.19
N ILE A 4 15.43 -24.55 8.64
CA ILE A 4 14.25 -24.00 7.97
C ILE A 4 13.38 -23.52 9.12
N THR A 5 13.52 -22.23 9.46
CA THR A 5 12.63 -21.57 10.41
C THR A 5 11.31 -21.38 9.68
N THR A 6 10.41 -22.34 9.83
CA THR A 6 9.02 -22.21 9.37
C THR A 6 8.39 -21.05 10.13
N PHE A 7 8.30 -19.89 9.50
CA PHE A 7 7.54 -18.75 10.00
C PHE A 7 6.07 -19.14 9.84
N LEU A 8 5.47 -19.67 10.90
CA LEU A 8 4.01 -19.79 10.98
C LEU A 8 3.49 -18.35 10.96
N LEU A 9 3.05 -17.89 9.79
CA LEU A 9 2.21 -16.70 9.69
C LEU A 9 0.94 -17.08 10.46
N THR A 10 0.85 -16.68 11.73
CA THR A 10 -0.43 -16.66 12.41
C THR A 10 -1.31 -15.77 11.55
N LEU A 11 -2.18 -16.40 10.77
CA LEU A 11 -3.34 -15.80 10.18
C LEU A 11 -4.17 -15.29 11.36
N LEU A 12 -3.81 -14.11 11.87
CA LEU A 12 -4.72 -13.32 12.67
C LEU A 12 -5.92 -13.18 11.76
N LEU A 13 -7.08 -13.65 12.21
CA LEU A 13 -8.33 -13.45 11.49
C LEU A 13 -8.52 -11.93 11.32
N ILE A 14 -8.03 -11.38 10.23
CA ILE A 14 -8.42 -10.07 9.75
C ILE A 14 -9.82 -10.29 9.23
N GLY A 15 -10.80 -9.92 10.04
CA GLY A 15 -12.21 -9.85 9.70
C GLY A 15 -12.76 -11.11 9.04
N THR A 16 -13.47 -11.93 9.81
CA THR A 16 -14.62 -12.61 9.21
C THR A 16 -15.56 -11.52 8.69
N ALA A 17 -15.41 -11.13 7.42
CA ALA A 17 -16.55 -10.80 6.61
C ALA A 17 -17.42 -12.06 6.64
N ILE A 18 -18.37 -12.10 7.58
CA ILE A 18 -19.49 -13.02 7.51
C ILE A 18 -20.06 -12.84 6.11
N PHE A 19 -20.08 -13.92 5.33
CA PHE A 19 -20.83 -13.95 4.08
C PHE A 19 -22.29 -13.65 4.42
N ALA A 20 -22.69 -12.39 4.29
CA ALA A 20 -24.09 -12.00 4.38
C ALA A 20 -24.75 -12.46 3.08
N SER A 21 -25.41 -13.61 3.14
CA SER A 21 -26.45 -13.97 2.18
C SER A 21 -27.47 -12.84 2.14
N ASN A 22 -27.74 -12.34 0.92
CA ASN A 22 -28.82 -11.41 0.60
C ASN A 22 -28.73 -10.01 1.23
N GLY A 23 -28.03 -9.11 0.54
CA GLY A 23 -28.50 -7.73 0.38
C GLY A 23 -28.06 -6.69 1.42
N GLN A 24 -27.11 -7.00 2.30
CA GLN A 24 -26.48 -5.97 3.15
C GLN A 24 -24.98 -5.88 2.84
N LYS A 25 -24.59 -4.75 2.25
CA LYS A 25 -23.20 -4.33 2.06
C LYS A 25 -22.42 -4.55 3.36
N ALA A 26 -21.26 -5.19 3.26
CA ALA A 26 -20.32 -5.38 4.35
C ALA A 26 -20.22 -4.10 5.18
N MET A 27 -20.58 -4.19 6.46
CA MET A 27 -20.54 -3.05 7.37
C MET A 27 -19.08 -2.66 7.54
N ALA A 28 -18.67 -1.57 6.88
CA ALA A 28 -17.43 -0.88 7.22
C ALA A 28 -17.42 -0.70 8.75
N PHE A 29 -16.31 -1.06 9.40
CA PHE A 29 -16.06 -0.61 10.76
C PHE A 29 -16.34 0.90 10.79
N ALA A 30 -17.37 1.32 11.54
CA ALA A 30 -17.91 2.67 11.45
C ALA A 30 -16.78 3.69 11.65
N GLY A 31 -16.48 4.48 10.61
CA GLY A 31 -15.47 5.54 10.60
C GLY A 31 -14.10 5.17 10.02
N CYS A 32 -13.81 3.90 9.72
CA CYS A 32 -12.56 3.52 9.09
C CYS A 32 -12.62 3.72 7.57
N PRO A 33 -11.82 4.62 6.97
CA PRO A 33 -11.78 4.76 5.53
C PRO A 33 -11.10 3.52 4.93
N ILE A 34 -11.71 2.93 3.90
CA ILE A 34 -11.15 1.77 3.20
C ILE A 34 -10.33 2.30 2.01
N THR A 35 -9.15 1.72 1.78
CA THR A 35 -8.28 2.08 0.65
C THR A 35 -8.35 1.04 -0.47
N GLU A 36 -8.12 1.51 -1.69
CA GLU A 36 -7.82 0.67 -2.85
C GLU A 36 -6.52 1.13 -3.51
N VAL A 37 -5.81 0.20 -4.13
CA VAL A 37 -4.51 0.41 -4.76
C VAL A 37 -4.57 -0.06 -6.21
N GLN A 38 -3.97 0.71 -7.11
CA GLN A 38 -3.66 0.29 -8.46
C GLN A 38 -2.15 0.18 -8.62
N SER A 39 -1.67 -0.91 -9.20
CA SER A 39 -0.23 -1.14 -9.43
C SER A 39 0.08 -1.18 -10.92
N HIS A 40 1.18 -0.53 -11.31
CA HIS A 40 1.86 -0.75 -12.57
C HIS A 40 3.02 -1.72 -12.34
N VAL A 41 2.94 -2.89 -12.96
CA VAL A 41 3.91 -3.98 -12.76
C VAL A 41 4.69 -4.22 -14.04
N GLU A 42 5.98 -4.53 -13.91
CA GLU A 42 6.83 -4.91 -15.04
C GLU A 42 6.16 -5.95 -15.95
N GLY A 43 6.18 -5.68 -17.26
CA GLY A 43 5.67 -6.60 -18.29
C GLY A 43 4.15 -6.81 -18.28
N ILE A 44 3.43 -6.27 -17.30
CA ILE A 44 1.97 -6.35 -17.16
C ILE A 44 1.32 -4.99 -17.44
N GLY A 45 1.93 -3.90 -16.97
CA GLY A 45 1.36 -2.57 -17.00
C GLY A 45 0.40 -2.32 -15.83
N TRP A 46 -0.55 -1.39 -16.02
CA TRP A 46 -1.56 -1.08 -15.01
C TRP A 46 -2.53 -2.25 -14.82
N MET A 47 -2.53 -2.81 -13.62
CA MET A 47 -3.50 -3.83 -13.19
C MET A 47 -4.83 -3.16 -12.78
N PRO A 48 -5.93 -3.93 -12.66
CA PRO A 48 -7.16 -3.45 -12.03
C PRO A 48 -6.90 -2.92 -10.61
N TRP A 49 -7.80 -2.07 -10.12
CA TRP A 49 -7.80 -1.68 -8.71
C TRP A 49 -8.05 -2.90 -7.82
N ASP A 50 -7.29 -2.99 -6.73
CA ASP A 50 -7.44 -4.04 -5.72
C ASP A 50 -7.67 -3.39 -4.36
N ASN A 51 -8.51 -4.02 -3.54
CA ASN A 51 -8.77 -3.58 -2.18
C ASN A 51 -7.55 -3.94 -1.34
N ALA A 52 -6.71 -2.94 -1.08
CA ALA A 52 -5.59 -3.03 -0.16
C ALA A 52 -4.38 -3.90 -0.59
N PHE A 53 -4.30 -4.42 -1.81
CA PHE A 53 -3.12 -5.20 -2.24
C PHE A 53 -2.40 -4.57 -3.44
N ALA A 54 -1.10 -4.32 -3.30
CA ALA A 54 -0.25 -3.81 -4.36
C ALA A 54 0.67 -4.91 -4.91
N GLY A 55 0.82 -4.97 -6.23
CA GLY A 55 1.81 -5.79 -6.92
C GLY A 55 1.44 -7.27 -7.09
N THR A 56 2.46 -8.13 -7.09
CA THR A 56 2.30 -9.58 -7.31
C THR A 56 3.20 -10.38 -6.38
N THR A 57 2.73 -11.55 -5.94
CA THR A 57 3.52 -12.45 -5.09
C THR A 57 4.02 -13.66 -5.86
N GLY A 58 5.25 -14.07 -5.58
CA GLY A 58 5.84 -15.29 -6.14
C GLY A 58 6.20 -15.24 -7.62
N LYS A 59 6.07 -14.07 -8.27
CA LYS A 59 6.41 -13.86 -9.69
C LYS A 59 7.75 -13.18 -9.91
N GLY A 60 8.33 -12.57 -8.87
CA GLY A 60 9.59 -11.81 -8.99
C GLY A 60 9.48 -10.55 -9.84
N LEU A 61 8.28 -10.00 -10.03
CA LEU A 61 8.03 -8.81 -10.85
C LEU A 61 8.09 -7.55 -9.99
N ARG A 62 8.77 -6.51 -10.51
CA ARG A 62 8.86 -5.21 -9.82
C ARG A 62 7.58 -4.39 -9.93
N LEU A 63 7.29 -3.63 -8.87
CA LEU A 63 6.44 -2.45 -8.96
C LEU A 63 7.20 -1.31 -9.64
N GLU A 64 6.55 -0.61 -10.56
CA GLU A 64 7.13 0.57 -11.26
C GLU A 64 6.39 1.86 -10.91
N ALA A 65 5.06 1.78 -10.73
CA ALA A 65 4.22 2.88 -10.26
C ALA A 65 3.03 2.36 -9.45
N ILE A 66 2.48 3.22 -8.58
CA ILE A 66 1.26 2.94 -7.81
C ILE A 66 0.30 4.13 -7.83
N LYS A 67 -0.96 3.84 -7.55
CA LYS A 67 -2.00 4.80 -7.17
C LYS A 67 -2.71 4.28 -5.94
N ILE A 68 -2.99 5.14 -4.98
CA ILE A 68 -3.71 4.82 -3.75
C ILE A 68 -4.80 5.86 -3.55
N ARG A 69 -6.01 5.41 -3.20
CA ARG A 69 -7.12 6.30 -2.84
C ARG A 69 -8.04 5.63 -1.85
N PHE A 70 -8.89 6.42 -1.21
CA PHE A 70 -10.01 5.88 -0.46
C PHE A 70 -11.13 5.41 -1.41
N LEU A 71 -11.89 4.42 -0.95
CA LEU A 71 -13.16 4.02 -1.54
C LEU A 71 -14.30 4.95 -1.08
N PRO A 72 -15.40 5.04 -1.85
CA PRO A 72 -16.62 5.68 -1.38
C PRO A 72 -17.10 5.12 -0.03
N PRO A 73 -17.66 5.96 0.86
CA PRO A 73 -17.98 7.38 0.66
C PRO A 73 -16.81 8.35 0.98
N TYR A 74 -15.62 7.84 1.31
CA TYR A 74 -14.48 8.68 1.72
C TYR A 74 -13.68 9.23 0.53
N TYR A 75 -13.89 8.67 -0.66
CA TYR A 75 -13.35 9.24 -1.89
C TYR A 75 -13.91 10.66 -2.13
N ASN A 76 -13.05 11.60 -2.53
CA ASN A 76 -13.38 13.02 -2.71
C ASN A 76 -13.93 13.72 -1.45
N ASN A 77 -13.56 13.26 -0.26
CA ASN A 77 -13.91 13.93 0.98
C ASN A 77 -13.09 15.22 1.15
N GLU A 78 -13.74 16.27 1.64
CA GLU A 78 -13.07 17.50 2.06
C GLU A 78 -12.29 17.20 3.36
N ASN A 79 -11.03 17.60 3.42
CA ASN A 79 -10.12 17.41 4.55
C ASN A 79 -9.73 15.96 4.85
N LEU A 80 -9.86 15.01 3.92
CA LEU A 80 -9.42 13.63 4.17
C LEU A 80 -8.82 13.00 2.90
N HIS A 81 -7.48 12.97 2.86
CA HIS A 81 -6.71 12.51 1.70
C HIS A 81 -5.70 11.44 2.08
N VAL A 82 -5.48 10.47 1.18
CA VAL A 82 -4.29 9.63 1.24
C VAL A 82 -3.17 10.35 0.50
N GLN A 83 -2.11 10.72 1.22
CA GLN A 83 -0.90 11.27 0.63
C GLN A 83 0.23 10.25 0.66
N TYR A 84 0.86 10.02 -0.47
CA TYR A 84 1.88 8.98 -0.62
C TYR A 84 2.97 9.38 -1.62
N ARG A 85 4.11 8.72 -1.50
CA ARG A 85 5.22 8.82 -2.46
C ARG A 85 6.01 7.52 -2.50
N VAL A 86 6.74 7.33 -3.57
CA VAL A 86 7.64 6.18 -3.74
C VAL A 86 9.09 6.62 -3.91
N HIS A 87 10.00 5.75 -3.49
CA HIS A 87 11.42 5.84 -3.81
C HIS A 87 11.68 5.01 -5.06
N VAL A 88 12.05 5.65 -6.16
CA VAL A 88 12.34 4.99 -7.43
C VAL A 88 13.84 4.78 -7.56
N GLN A 89 14.22 3.57 -7.97
CA GLN A 89 15.59 3.18 -8.27
C GLN A 89 16.28 4.23 -9.16
N ASN A 90 17.51 4.61 -8.79
CA ASN A 90 18.34 5.61 -9.50
C ASN A 90 17.77 7.04 -9.59
N ILE A 91 16.57 7.31 -9.06
CA ILE A 91 15.98 8.66 -9.03
C ILE A 91 15.89 9.17 -7.59
N GLY A 92 15.44 8.32 -6.66
CA GLY A 92 15.19 8.69 -5.27
C GLY A 92 13.72 8.88 -4.96
N TRP A 93 13.44 9.61 -3.88
CA TRP A 93 12.06 9.93 -3.48
C TRP A 93 11.39 10.86 -4.49
N MET A 94 10.28 10.39 -5.06
CA MET A 94 9.42 11.21 -5.89
C MET A 94 8.62 12.22 -5.04
N PRO A 95 8.07 13.28 -5.65
CA PRO A 95 7.13 14.18 -4.99
C PRO A 95 5.96 13.43 -4.36
N TRP A 96 5.42 13.99 -3.27
CA TRP A 96 4.17 13.52 -2.69
C TRP A 96 3.00 13.78 -3.62
N VAL A 97 2.19 12.76 -3.84
CA VAL A 97 0.95 12.81 -4.62
C VAL A 97 -0.23 12.41 -3.73
N ARG A 98 -1.47 12.64 -4.18
CA ARG A 98 -2.67 12.31 -3.41
C ARG A 98 -3.72 11.57 -4.24
N ASP A 99 -4.57 10.80 -3.57
CA ASP A 99 -5.87 10.31 -4.05
C ASP A 99 -5.93 9.85 -5.53
N GLY A 100 -5.19 8.79 -5.83
CA GLY A 100 -5.23 8.15 -7.15
C GLY A 100 -4.31 8.77 -8.20
N GLU A 101 -3.58 9.84 -7.87
CA GLU A 101 -2.48 10.35 -8.70
C GLU A 101 -1.34 9.34 -8.84
N VAL A 102 -0.59 9.37 -9.94
CA VAL A 102 0.50 8.40 -10.16
C VAL A 102 1.72 8.75 -9.31
N SER A 103 2.22 7.79 -8.53
CA SER A 103 3.55 7.85 -7.93
C SER A 103 4.45 6.75 -8.51
N GLY A 104 5.62 7.13 -9.02
CA GLY A 104 6.58 6.24 -9.67
C GLY A 104 6.77 6.57 -11.15
N THR A 105 7.21 5.58 -11.93
CA THR A 105 7.43 5.74 -13.38
C THR A 105 6.75 4.61 -14.15
N THR A 106 6.30 4.89 -15.36
CA THR A 106 5.71 3.88 -16.25
C THR A 106 6.56 3.79 -17.51
N GLY A 107 6.95 2.58 -17.92
CA GLY A 107 7.68 2.35 -19.18
C GLY A 107 9.15 2.78 -19.17
N GLN A 108 9.71 3.11 -18.01
CA GLN A 108 11.14 3.45 -17.85
C GLN A 108 11.97 2.28 -17.33
N SER A 109 11.35 1.13 -17.04
CA SER A 109 12.00 -0.04 -16.45
C SER A 109 12.71 0.24 -15.13
N LEU A 110 12.21 1.21 -14.36
CA LEU A 110 12.74 1.56 -13.04
C LEU A 110 11.82 1.00 -11.94
N SER A 111 12.44 0.39 -10.94
CA SER A 111 11.75 -0.24 -9.82
C SER A 111 11.41 0.77 -8.73
N ILE A 112 10.26 0.58 -8.07
CA ILE A 112 10.00 1.15 -6.75
C ILE A 112 10.79 0.32 -5.72
N GLU A 113 11.57 0.98 -4.87
CA GLU A 113 12.31 0.35 -3.77
C GLU A 113 11.60 0.51 -2.41
N ALA A 114 10.87 1.62 -2.24
CA ALA A 114 10.11 1.90 -1.02
C ALA A 114 8.88 2.77 -1.27
N VAL A 115 7.96 2.75 -0.32
CA VAL A 115 6.78 3.62 -0.26
C VAL A 115 6.68 4.30 1.10
N GLN A 116 6.16 5.52 1.11
CA GLN A 116 5.71 6.23 2.30
C GLN A 116 4.28 6.71 2.08
N MET A 117 3.48 6.64 3.14
CA MET A 117 2.06 7.01 3.12
C MET A 117 1.69 7.72 4.42
N LYS A 118 0.71 8.61 4.36
CA LYS A 118 0.09 9.26 5.53
C LYS A 118 -1.30 9.76 5.15
N ILE A 119 -2.14 9.98 6.15
CA ILE A 119 -3.46 10.61 5.95
C ILE A 119 -3.37 12.10 6.32
N VAL A 120 -3.87 12.97 5.44
CA VAL A 120 -3.74 14.42 5.57
C VAL A 120 -5.05 15.17 5.32
N ASP A 121 -5.13 16.41 5.81
CA ASP A 121 -6.16 17.39 5.45
C ASP A 121 -5.88 18.05 4.08
N ASP A 122 -6.74 18.97 3.67
CA ASP A 122 -6.62 19.71 2.40
C ASP A 122 -5.25 20.42 2.29
N ASN A 123 -4.76 20.93 3.43
CA ASN A 123 -3.50 21.67 3.53
C ASN A 123 -2.26 20.75 3.61
N GLY A 124 -2.44 19.43 3.69
CA GLY A 124 -1.34 18.47 3.83
C GLY A 124 -0.86 18.26 5.26
N ASN A 125 -1.58 18.78 6.25
CA ASN A 125 -1.29 18.49 7.65
C ASN A 125 -1.74 17.06 7.97
N MET A 126 -0.89 16.32 8.66
CA MET A 126 -1.20 14.95 9.05
C MET A 126 -2.36 14.93 10.05
N LEU A 127 -3.37 14.12 9.76
CA LEU A 127 -4.52 13.93 10.65
C LEU A 127 -4.16 12.96 11.77
N LYS A 128 -4.48 13.32 13.01
CA LYS A 128 -4.14 12.52 14.20
C LYS A 128 -5.13 11.39 14.49
N ASN A 129 -6.35 11.53 14.00
CA ASN A 129 -7.42 10.57 14.27
C ASN A 129 -7.46 9.43 13.24
N TYR A 130 -6.52 9.40 12.32
CA TYR A 130 -6.44 8.41 11.27
C TYR A 130 -4.99 7.93 11.15
N SER A 131 -4.84 6.69 10.70
CA SER A 131 -3.54 6.14 10.35
C SER A 131 -3.64 5.30 9.09
N ILE A 132 -2.57 5.28 8.30
CA ILE A 132 -2.39 4.39 7.16
C ILE A 132 -1.04 3.66 7.27
N GLY A 133 -0.99 2.43 6.80
CA GLY A 133 0.23 1.64 6.84
C GLY A 133 0.18 0.35 6.06
N THR A 134 1.25 -0.42 6.19
CA THR A 134 1.38 -1.79 5.69
C THR A 134 1.74 -2.70 6.85
N GLU A 135 1.23 -3.94 6.84
CA GLU A 135 1.61 -4.92 7.87
C GLU A 135 2.91 -5.58 7.44
N VAL A 136 2.98 -5.90 6.15
CA VAL A 136 4.12 -6.55 5.51
C VAL A 136 4.35 -6.01 4.11
N ALA A 137 5.59 -6.12 3.65
CA ALA A 137 5.96 -5.87 2.26
C ALA A 137 6.92 -6.95 1.78
N HIS A 138 6.80 -7.35 0.53
CA HIS A 138 7.75 -8.26 -0.12
C HIS A 138 8.79 -7.44 -0.87
N VAL A 139 10.05 -7.57 -0.43
CA VAL A 139 11.21 -6.94 -1.06
C VAL A 139 12.07 -8.02 -1.71
N GLU A 140 12.57 -7.75 -2.90
CA GLU A 140 13.50 -8.64 -3.60
C GLU A 140 14.63 -9.09 -2.67
N ASN A 141 14.95 -10.40 -2.71
CA ASN A 141 16.02 -11.07 -1.95
C ASN A 141 15.93 -10.99 -0.42
N LEU A 142 15.06 -10.16 0.15
CA LEU A 142 14.76 -10.11 1.58
C LEU A 142 13.49 -10.88 1.94
N GLY A 143 12.60 -11.07 0.96
CA GLY A 143 11.31 -11.69 1.16
C GLY A 143 10.34 -10.75 1.88
N TRP A 144 9.46 -11.32 2.70
CA TRP A 144 8.51 -10.56 3.50
C TRP A 144 9.21 -9.88 4.68
N ILE A 145 9.17 -8.55 4.68
CA ILE A 145 9.62 -7.69 5.77
C ILE A 145 8.42 -7.09 6.51
N ILE A 146 8.65 -6.67 7.75
CA ILE A 146 7.65 -5.93 8.54
C ILE A 146 7.42 -4.56 7.89
N GLY A 147 6.16 -4.17 7.79
CA GLY A 147 5.73 -2.88 7.30
C GLY A 147 5.85 -1.74 8.31
N GLY A 148 5.04 -0.71 8.14
CA GLY A 148 5.02 0.47 9.00
C GLY A 148 3.80 1.33 8.78
N GLY A 149 3.58 2.27 9.69
CA GLY A 149 2.45 3.22 9.66
C GLY A 149 2.82 4.57 9.05
N ASP A 150 2.15 5.63 9.53
CA ASP A 150 2.23 6.96 8.96
C ASP A 150 3.67 7.49 8.83
N GLY A 151 4.06 7.79 7.59
CA GLY A 151 5.37 8.32 7.23
C GLY A 151 6.53 7.32 7.33
N CYS A 152 6.31 6.08 7.79
CA CYS A 152 7.34 5.06 7.82
C CYS A 152 7.78 4.68 6.40
N THR A 153 9.08 4.50 6.21
CA THR A 153 9.62 3.92 4.97
C THR A 153 9.33 2.43 4.94
N ILE A 154 8.48 1.99 4.03
CA ILE A 154 8.18 0.58 3.79
C ILE A 154 8.98 0.13 2.57
N GLY A 155 9.90 -0.81 2.75
CA GLY A 155 10.85 -1.24 1.70
C GLY A 155 12.28 -0.84 2.01
N THR A 156 13.06 -0.57 0.97
CA THR A 156 14.46 -0.12 1.08
C THR A 156 14.69 1.15 0.27
N THR A 157 15.75 1.89 0.57
CA THR A 157 16.11 3.09 -0.21
C THR A 157 17.58 3.05 -0.57
N GLY A 158 17.90 3.15 -1.86
CA GLY A 158 19.28 3.20 -2.38
C GLY A 158 20.02 1.87 -2.32
N GLN A 159 19.31 0.76 -2.06
CA GLN A 159 19.89 -0.58 -1.98
C GLN A 159 19.75 -1.37 -3.29
N GLY A 160 19.00 -0.86 -4.28
CA GLY A 160 18.73 -1.58 -5.51
C GLY A 160 17.77 -2.75 -5.36
N LEU A 161 17.08 -2.87 -4.22
CA LEU A 161 16.13 -3.95 -3.94
C LEU A 161 14.70 -3.44 -4.15
N ARG A 162 13.98 -4.05 -5.09
CA ARG A 162 12.61 -3.61 -5.44
C ARG A 162 11.55 -4.10 -4.46
N LEU A 163 10.49 -3.31 -4.32
CA LEU A 163 9.20 -3.79 -3.84
C LEU A 163 8.50 -4.60 -4.93
N GLU A 164 7.99 -5.76 -4.54
CA GLU A 164 7.23 -6.66 -5.41
C GLU A 164 5.76 -6.72 -5.00
N ALA A 165 5.48 -6.61 -3.70
CA ALA A 165 4.12 -6.55 -3.17
C ALA A 165 4.06 -5.89 -1.78
N PHE A 166 2.90 -5.33 -1.42
CA PHE A 166 2.59 -4.92 -0.04
C PHE A 166 1.07 -4.79 0.15
N ASN A 167 0.62 -4.90 1.39
CA ASN A 167 -0.76 -4.58 1.75
C ASN A 167 -0.90 -3.14 2.24
N VAL A 168 -2.05 -2.49 2.04
CA VAL A 168 -2.35 -1.15 2.55
C VAL A 168 -3.58 -1.23 3.44
N PHE A 169 -3.47 -0.77 4.67
CA PHE A 169 -4.62 -0.63 5.55
C PHE A 169 -4.68 0.77 6.11
N SER A 170 -5.88 1.20 6.47
CA SER A 170 -6.13 2.44 7.20
C SER A 170 -7.01 2.16 8.40
N ASN A 171 -6.94 3.04 9.40
CA ASN A 171 -7.68 2.94 10.65
C ASN A 171 -8.15 4.32 11.11
N TYR A 172 -9.27 4.35 11.85
CA TYR A 172 -9.65 5.47 12.69
C TYR A 172 -9.12 5.22 14.10
N ILE A 173 -8.33 6.17 14.61
CA ILE A 173 -7.69 6.11 15.93
C ILE A 173 -8.30 7.25 16.74
N LYS A 174 -9.14 6.93 17.73
CA LYS A 174 -9.80 7.92 18.57
C LYS A 174 -8.87 8.46 19.66
#